data_AF-A0A0F9F3S7-F1
#
_entry.id   AF-A0A0F9F3S7-F1
#
_cell.length_a   1.000
_cell.length_b   1.000
_cell.length_c   1.000
_cell.angle_alpha   90.00
_cell.angle_beta   90.00
_cell.angle_gamma   90.00
#
_symmetry.space_group_name_H-M   'P 1'
#
loop_
_entity.id
_entity.type
_entity.pdbx_description
1 polymer ?
#
loop_
_entity_poly.entity_id
_entity_poly.type
_entity_poly.pdbx_seq_one_letter_code
_entity_poly.pdbx_strand_id
1 'polypeptide(L)' 'MTPEQQAAYVFSQSVSALIEAIGMISENLDRNRRGESHAWCNEEFNNLINKYGISHNAVLSLFQQ' A
#
# COMPACT_ATOMS: atom_id res chain seq x y z
N MET A 1 -0.34 -16.27 -15.71
CA MET A 1 -1.43 -15.28 -15.82
C MET A 1 -1.31 -14.63 -17.18
N THR A 2 -2.41 -14.26 -17.83
CA THR A 2 -2.33 -13.38 -19.01
C THR A 2 -1.88 -11.98 -18.58
N PRO A 3 -1.38 -11.13 -19.51
CA PRO A 3 -1.04 -9.74 -19.20
C PRO A 3 -2.18 -8.96 -18.55
N GLU A 4 -3.43 -9.22 -18.97
CA GLU A 4 -4.63 -8.60 -18.41
C GLU A 4 -4.88 -9.08 -16.97
N GLN A 5 -4.66 -10.36 -16.69
CA GLN A 5 -4.76 -10.91 -15.34
C GLN A 5 -3.68 -10.34 -14.41
N GLN A 6 -2.45 -10.16 -14.90
CA GLN A 6 -1.36 -9.52 -14.15
C GLN A 6 -1.69 -8.06 -13.82
N ALA A 7 -2.20 -7.30 -14.80
CA ALA A 7 -2.64 -5.92 -14.59
C ALA A 7 -3.79 -5.83 -13.58
N ALA A 8 -4.81 -6.70 -13.70
CA ALA A 8 -5.93 -6.76 -12.77
C ALA A 8 -5.46 -7.11 -11.34
N TYR A 9 -4.51 -8.03 -11.21
CA TYR A 9 -3.89 -8.37 -9.93
C TYR A 9 -3.20 -7.14 -9.30
N VAL A 10 -2.32 -6.46 -10.03
CA VAL A 10 -1.61 -5.27 -9.55
C VAL A 10 -2.59 -4.16 -9.14
N PHE A 11 -3.65 -3.95 -9.92
CA PHE A 11 -4.69 -2.99 -9.58
C PHE A 11 -5.42 -3.35 -8.29
N SER A 12 -5.82 -4.61 -8.13
CA SER A 12 -6.48 -5.10 -6.90
C SER A 12 -5.59 -4.97 -5.67
N GLN A 13 -4.28 -5.29 -5.78
CA GLN A 13 -3.33 -5.08 -4.70
C GLN A 13 -3.18 -3.59 -4.35
N SER A 14 -3.12 -2.71 -5.36
CA SER A 14 -3.02 -1.26 -5.17
C SER A 14 -4.24 -0.68 -4.47
N VAL A 15 -5.45 -1.11 -4.83
CA VAL A 15 -6.69 -0.69 -4.15
C VAL A 15 -6.70 -1.16 -2.70
N SER A 16 -6.29 -2.40 -2.44
CA SER A 16 -6.22 -2.94 -1.07
C SER A 16 -5.21 -2.16 -0.21
N ALA A 17 -4.03 -1.87 -0.76
CA ALA A 17 -3.02 -1.03 -0.13
C ALA A 17 -3.56 0.37 0.18
N LEU A 18 -4.26 0.99 -0.78
CA LEU A 18 -4.85 2.32 -0.61
C LEU A 18 -5.89 2.36 0.53
N ILE A 19 -6.75 1.35 0.63
CA ILE A 19 -7.76 1.28 1.70
C ILE A 19 -7.09 1.25 3.08
N GLU A 20 -6.05 0.44 3.25
CA GLU A 20 -5.30 0.38 4.51
C GLU A 20 -4.53 1.68 4.78
N ALA A 21 -3.90 2.27 3.77
CA ALA A 21 -3.23 3.56 3.89
C ALA A 21 -4.19 4.69 4.31
N ILE A 22 -5.42 4.72 3.77
CA ILE A 22 -6.45 5.69 4.20
C ILE A 22 -6.79 5.49 5.68
N GLY A 23 -6.91 4.24 6.15
CA GLY A 23 -7.11 3.94 7.57
C GLY A 23 -5.97 4.47 8.45
N MET A 24 -4.72 4.24 8.04
CA MET A 24 -3.52 4.75 8.74
C MET A 24 -3.50 6.28 8.81
N ILE A 25 -3.82 6.93 7.69
CA ILE A 25 -3.91 8.41 7.61
C ILE A 25 -5.02 8.92 8.52
N SER A 26 -6.19 8.30 8.48
CA SER A 26 -7.34 8.71 9.31
C SER A 26 -7.01 8.63 10.79
N GLU A 27 -6.39 7.55 11.25
CA GLU A 27 -6.01 7.43 12.66
C GLU A 27 -4.94 8.47 13.02
N ASN A 28 -3.94 8.71 12.17
CA ASN A 28 -2.97 9.78 12.42
C ASN A 28 -3.64 11.16 12.54
N LEU A 29 -4.64 11.45 11.71
CA LEU A 29 -5.41 12.71 11.80
C LEU A 29 -6.18 12.80 13.12
N ASP A 30 -6.80 11.70 13.56
CA ASP A 30 -7.52 11.67 14.84
C ASP A 30 -6.57 11.79 16.03
N ARG A 31 -5.41 11.15 16.00
CA ARG A 31 -4.35 11.29 17.02
C ARG A 31 -3.85 12.72 17.10
N ASN A 32 -3.60 13.35 15.95
CA ASN A 32 -3.19 14.75 15.89
C ASN A 32 -4.24 15.68 16.54
N ARG A 33 -5.54 15.47 16.28
CA ARG A 33 -6.63 16.20 16.94
C ARG A 33 -6.66 16.01 18.45
N ARG A 34 -6.26 14.84 18.96
CA ARG A 34 -6.14 14.53 20.39
C ARG A 34 -4.83 15.06 21.02
N GLY A 35 -3.93 15.65 20.23
CA GLY A 35 -2.60 16.07 20.68
C GLY A 35 -1.62 14.91 20.90
N GLU A 36 -1.92 13.73 20.34
CA GLU A 36 -1.06 12.55 20.40
C GLU A 36 -0.05 12.55 19.26
N SER A 37 1.05 11.82 19.45
CA SER A 37 1.98 11.52 18.36
C SER A 37 1.32 10.63 17.30
N HIS A 38 1.77 10.80 16.05
CA HIS A 38 1.43 9.86 14.98
C HIS A 38 1.86 8.45 15.36
N ALA A 39 1.08 7.45 14.98
CA ALA A 39 1.47 6.06 15.19
C ALA A 39 1.87 5.33 13.91
N TRP A 40 1.71 5.99 12.76
CA TRP A 40 2.18 5.47 11.48
C TRP A 40 3.07 6.54 10.84
N CYS A 41 4.27 6.14 10.47
CA CYS A 41 5.31 6.95 9.88
C CYS A 41 5.71 6.35 8.53
N ASN A 42 6.71 6.94 7.88
CA ASN A 42 7.18 6.50 6.57
C ASN A 42 7.52 5.00 6.50
N GLU A 43 8.01 4.42 7.61
CA GLU A 43 8.35 3.01 7.66
C GLU A 43 7.12 2.11 7.46
N GLU A 44 6.02 2.39 8.14
CA GLU A 44 4.78 1.62 7.99
C GLU A 44 4.19 1.74 6.59
N PHE A 45 4.24 2.94 5.97
CA PHE A 45 3.79 3.12 4.58
C PHE A 45 4.68 2.38 3.58
N ASN A 46 5.99 2.33 3.80
CA ASN A 46 6.91 1.53 2.97
C ASN A 46 6.67 0.03 3.15
N ASN A 47 6.41 -0.41 4.38
CA ASN A 47 6.07 -1.80 4.68
C ASN A 47 4.75 -2.20 4.00
N LEU A 48 3.78 -1.30 3.90
CA LEU A 48 2.54 -1.51 3.18
C LEU A 48 2.78 -1.74 1.66
N ILE A 49 3.65 -0.97 1.02
CA ILE A 49 4.03 -1.19 -0.39
C ILE A 49 4.62 -2.58 -0.59
N ASN A 50 5.50 -3.01 0.31
CA ASN A 50 6.13 -4.33 0.25
C ASN A 50 5.13 -5.47 0.53
N LYS A 51 4.25 -5.29 1.54
CA LYS A 51 3.20 -6.24 1.93
C LYS A 51 2.29 -6.59 0.74
N TYR A 52 1.91 -5.60 -0.05
CA TYR A 52 1.03 -5.79 -1.21
C TYR A 52 1.77 -6.13 -2.51
N GLY A 53 3.11 -6.23 -2.47
CA GLY A 53 3.91 -6.58 -3.65
C GLY A 53 3.82 -5.54 -4.78
N ILE A 54 3.52 -4.28 -4.44
CA ILE A 54 3.35 -3.19 -5.40
C ILE A 54 4.60 -2.30 -5.51
N SER A 55 5.73 -2.73 -4.96
CA SER A 55 7.01 -2.07 -5.19
C SER A 55 7.40 -2.19 -6.67
N HIS A 56 8.15 -1.20 -7.18
CA HIS A 56 8.51 -1.13 -8.60
C HIS A 56 9.08 -2.45 -9.15
N ASN A 57 10.06 -3.02 -8.44
CA ASN A 57 10.71 -4.27 -8.84
C ASN A 57 9.78 -5.49 -8.71
N ALA A 58 8.91 -5.52 -7.69
CA ALA A 58 7.93 -6.59 -7.54
C ALA A 58 6.95 -6.59 -8.71
N VAL A 59 6.44 -5.42 -9.10
CA VAL A 59 5.55 -5.29 -10.26
C VAL A 59 6.26 -5.71 -11.55
N LEU A 60 7.48 -5.25 -11.82
CA LEU A 60 8.22 -5.63 -13.03
C LEU A 60 8.44 -7.15 -13.12
N SER A 61 8.73 -7.80 -12.00
CA SER A 61 8.95 -9.25 -11.97
C SER A 61 7.71 -10.08 -12.35
N LEU A 62 6.51 -9.49 -12.29
CA LEU A 62 5.28 -10.15 -12.74
C LEU A 62 5.15 -10.17 -14.26
N PHE A 63 5.73 -9.21 -14.98
CA PHE A 63 5.61 -9.05 -16.44
C PHE A 63 6.83 -9.58 -17.21
N GLN A 64 7.89 -9.99 -16.51
CA GLN A 64 9.12 -10.54 -17.11
C GLN A 64 9.15 -12.08 -17.16
N GLN A 65 8.07 -12.74 -16.73
CA GLN A 65 7.88 -14.20 -16.78
C GLN A 65 7.09 -14.60 -18.03
#